data_AF-A0A3C1QXC2-F1
#
_entry.id   AF-A0A3C1QXC2-F1
#
_cell.length_a   1.000
_cell.length_b   1.000
_cell.length_c   1.000
_cell.angle_alpha   90.00
_cell.angle_beta   90.00
_cell.angle_gamma   90.00
#
_symmetry.space_group_name_H-M   'P 1'
#
loop_
_entity.id
_entity.type
_entity.pdbx_description
1 polymer ?
#
loop_
_entity_poly.entity_id
_entity_poly.type
_entity_poly.pdbx_seq_one_letter_code
_entity_poly.pdbx_strand_id
1 'polypeptide(L)'
;MKMRLQKNFGRALAVALIGFGLAGSADAQILTNGGFETGDTSGWSTTAATGGVVIAESSVAKKRSPGTWEPVSGSGPNTHFALLSGTTNDIADGQVQTIFQDTAFLTTDGTLTFRYFFDSAEPSSTWNDSFSVQVGVWNSGTNSFSDLADSFTVRVSDLSTPSGDTGWLTRSVELAAGSSYRILGTLVNASFSGLEHGGIGSDDFTSIAGLDDFVFTEAPPAVPEPTSMTLLLAGGAIGLVLRARRKAKQAPPSES
;
A
#
# COMPACT_ATOMS: atom_id res chain seq x y z
N MET A 1 62.48 -8.11 4.73
CA MET A 1 61.46 -7.68 3.73
C MET A 1 60.02 -8.12 4.04
N LYS A 2 59.76 -9.18 4.83
CA LYS A 2 58.41 -9.69 5.18
C LYS A 2 57.48 -8.74 5.97
N MET A 3 58.01 -7.79 6.76
CA MET A 3 57.18 -6.96 7.65
C MET A 3 56.44 -5.79 6.98
N ARG A 4 56.80 -5.39 5.74
CA ARG A 4 56.15 -4.23 5.08
C ARG A 4 54.83 -4.58 4.38
N LEU A 5 54.58 -5.86 4.08
CA LEU A 5 53.38 -6.29 3.35
C LEU A 5 52.13 -6.40 4.24
N GLN A 6 52.28 -6.71 5.54
CA GLN A 6 51.16 -6.86 6.47
C GLN A 6 50.49 -5.53 6.87
N LYS A 7 51.25 -4.43 6.92
CA LYS A 7 50.70 -3.10 7.28
C LYS A 7 49.81 -2.49 6.21
N ASN A 8 50.06 -2.78 4.94
CA ASN A 8 49.29 -2.19 3.83
C ASN A 8 47.95 -2.92 3.62
N PHE A 9 47.90 -4.23 3.88
CA PHE A 9 46.67 -5.02 3.74
C PHE A 9 45.63 -4.66 4.81
N GLY A 10 46.05 -4.41 6.05
CA GLY A 10 45.15 -4.00 7.14
C GLY A 10 44.50 -2.63 6.93
N ARG A 11 45.21 -1.70 6.27
CA ARG A 11 44.67 -0.36 5.95
C ARG A 11 43.66 -0.37 4.81
N ALA A 12 43.87 -1.20 3.79
CA ALA A 12 42.92 -1.34 2.69
C ALA A 12 41.59 -1.97 3.16
N LEU A 13 41.64 -2.93 4.08
CA LEU A 13 40.45 -3.58 4.64
C LEU A 13 39.65 -2.64 5.56
N ALA A 14 40.32 -1.79 6.34
CA ALA A 14 39.66 -0.82 7.21
C ALA A 14 38.93 0.29 6.44
N VAL A 15 39.47 0.73 5.29
CA VAL A 15 38.82 1.73 4.43
C VAL A 15 37.58 1.14 3.75
N ALA A 16 37.61 -0.14 3.38
CA ALA A 16 36.47 -0.82 2.78
C ALA A 16 35.30 -0.99 3.77
N LEU A 17 35.56 -1.20 5.07
CA LEU A 17 34.53 -1.39 6.09
C LEU A 17 33.82 -0.10 6.53
N ILE A 18 34.50 1.06 6.46
CA ILE A 18 33.92 2.36 6.85
C ILE A 18 32.98 2.91 5.76
N GLY A 19 33.20 2.53 4.49
CA GLY A 19 32.37 3.00 3.36
C GLY A 19 30.94 2.43 3.32
N PHE A 20 30.65 1.33 4.03
CA PHE A 20 29.34 0.68 4.01
C PHE A 20 28.39 1.11 5.15
N GLY A 21 28.83 1.97 6.08
CA GLY A 21 28.16 2.16 7.37
C GLY A 21 27.15 3.30 7.51
N LEU A 22 26.90 4.14 6.49
CA LEU A 22 26.13 5.39 6.67
C LEU A 22 25.05 5.67 5.61
N ALA A 23 24.53 4.66 4.92
CA ALA A 23 23.27 4.82 4.19
C ALA A 23 22.12 4.81 5.20
N GLY A 24 21.85 5.96 5.85
CA GLY A 24 20.58 6.15 6.54
C GLY A 24 19.48 6.09 5.49
N SER A 25 18.60 5.08 5.58
CA SER A 25 17.38 5.03 4.77
C SER A 25 16.54 6.24 5.14
N ALA A 26 16.53 7.25 4.27
CA ALA A 26 15.48 8.25 4.33
C ALA A 26 14.21 7.52 3.88
N ASP A 27 13.36 7.17 4.84
CA ASP A 27 12.06 6.59 4.56
C ASP A 27 11.24 7.67 3.87
N ALA A 28 11.20 7.63 2.54
CA ALA A 28 10.43 8.59 1.76
C ALA A 28 8.97 8.22 1.95
N GLN A 29 8.31 8.90 2.90
CA GLN A 29 6.88 8.73 3.10
C GLN A 29 6.14 9.17 1.83
N ILE A 30 5.74 8.19 1.03
CA ILE A 30 5.11 8.37 -0.29
C ILE A 30 3.65 8.81 -0.17
N LEU A 31 3.00 8.50 0.95
CA LEU A 31 1.62 8.85 1.27
C LEU A 31 1.57 9.70 2.54
N THR A 32 0.90 10.83 2.46
CA THR A 32 0.62 11.67 3.62
C THR A 32 -0.59 11.10 4.34
N ASN A 33 -0.44 10.87 5.65
CA ASN A 33 -1.52 10.44 6.53
C ASN A 33 -2.30 9.21 5.99
N GLY A 34 -1.57 8.14 5.66
CA GLY A 34 -2.15 6.90 5.13
C GLY A 34 -2.96 6.09 6.14
N GLY A 35 -2.69 6.25 7.45
CA GLY A 35 -3.40 5.54 8.52
C GLY A 35 -4.47 6.37 9.23
N PHE A 36 -4.67 7.64 8.85
CA PHE A 36 -5.69 8.54 9.42
C PHE A 36 -5.67 8.79 10.94
N GLU A 37 -4.84 8.12 11.74
CA GLU A 37 -4.84 8.04 13.22
C GLU A 37 -4.76 9.36 13.99
N THR A 38 -4.52 10.47 13.31
CA THR A 38 -4.49 11.81 13.91
C THR A 38 -5.78 12.58 13.73
N GLY A 39 -6.71 12.03 12.94
CA GLY A 39 -7.91 12.72 12.48
C GLY A 39 -7.63 13.90 11.54
N ASP A 40 -6.40 14.03 11.03
CA ASP A 40 -6.05 14.95 9.95
C ASP A 40 -6.47 14.35 8.60
N THR A 41 -6.89 15.15 7.62
CA THR A 41 -7.16 14.71 6.22
C THR A 41 -6.06 15.16 5.25
N SER A 42 -4.98 15.79 5.72
CA SER A 42 -3.92 16.33 4.87
C SER A 42 -3.40 15.28 3.88
N GLY A 43 -3.31 15.66 2.60
CA GLY A 43 -2.92 14.78 1.49
C GLY A 43 -4.09 14.07 0.78
N TRP A 44 -5.28 14.01 1.40
CA TRP A 44 -6.47 13.43 0.79
C TRP A 44 -7.42 14.50 0.26
N SER A 45 -8.04 14.22 -0.89
CA SER A 45 -9.01 15.08 -1.57
C SER A 45 -10.30 14.33 -1.82
N THR A 46 -11.41 15.07 -1.92
CA THR A 46 -12.75 14.51 -2.08
C THR A 46 -13.54 15.34 -3.09
N THR A 47 -14.47 14.71 -3.80
CA THR A 47 -15.31 15.42 -4.80
C THR A 47 -16.80 15.28 -4.56
N ALA A 48 -17.24 15.02 -3.32
CA ALA A 48 -18.67 14.90 -3.07
C ALA A 48 -19.39 16.24 -3.24
N ALA A 49 -20.51 16.21 -3.96
CA ALA A 49 -21.42 17.35 -4.08
C ALA A 49 -22.08 17.70 -2.72
N THR A 50 -22.19 16.72 -1.83
CA THR A 50 -22.78 16.85 -0.49
C THR A 50 -22.24 15.72 0.40
N GLY A 51 -21.43 16.03 1.42
CA GLY A 51 -21.17 15.13 2.57
C GLY A 51 -20.03 14.09 2.48
N GLY A 52 -19.34 13.95 1.36
CA GLY A 52 -18.31 12.90 1.19
C GLY A 52 -16.95 13.28 1.75
N VAL A 53 -16.83 13.06 3.05
CA VAL A 53 -15.76 12.37 3.79
C VAL A 53 -15.89 12.85 5.22
N VAL A 54 -16.17 11.91 6.11
CA VAL A 54 -16.05 12.13 7.54
C VAL A 54 -14.85 11.32 7.98
N ILE A 55 -13.88 11.94 8.64
CA ILE A 55 -12.98 11.16 9.48
C ILE A 55 -13.84 10.65 10.63
N ALA A 56 -14.16 9.38 10.57
CA ALA A 56 -14.90 8.71 11.61
C ALA A 56 -13.92 8.37 12.73
N GLU A 57 -14.21 8.87 13.94
CA GLU A 57 -13.68 8.22 15.14
C GLU A 57 -14.29 6.82 15.26
N SER A 58 -13.62 5.95 16.02
CA SER A 58 -14.08 4.59 16.30
C SER A 58 -15.47 4.46 16.94
N SER A 59 -16.13 5.58 17.22
CA SER A 59 -17.46 5.66 17.82
C SER A 59 -18.58 6.05 16.85
N VAL A 60 -18.38 6.06 15.52
CA VAL A 60 -19.49 6.33 14.58
C VAL A 60 -20.50 5.18 14.63
N ALA A 61 -21.55 5.34 15.43
CA ALA A 61 -22.57 4.33 15.69
C ALA A 61 -23.63 4.23 14.59
N LYS A 62 -24.13 3.01 14.34
CA LYS A 62 -25.25 2.75 13.43
C LYS A 62 -26.48 3.37 14.03
N LYS A 63 -27.19 4.17 13.24
CA LYS A 63 -28.58 4.47 13.55
C LYS A 63 -29.40 3.18 13.35
N ARG A 64 -29.39 2.32 14.39
CA ARG A 64 -30.35 1.25 14.75
C ARG A 64 -30.29 -0.15 14.07
N SER A 65 -29.15 -0.86 14.19
CA SER A 65 -28.89 -2.34 14.33
C SER A 65 -29.82 -3.45 13.73
N PRO A 66 -29.31 -4.62 13.29
CA PRO A 66 -27.98 -5.24 13.57
C PRO A 66 -27.05 -5.36 12.33
N GLY A 67 -25.72 -5.34 12.40
CA GLY A 67 -24.78 -5.32 13.53
C GLY A 67 -24.18 -3.94 13.86
N THR A 68 -23.28 -3.92 14.83
CA THR A 68 -22.70 -2.71 15.42
C THR A 68 -21.72 -2.06 14.44
N TRP A 69 -21.85 -0.75 14.17
CA TRP A 69 -20.72 0.04 13.63
C TRP A 69 -19.70 0.23 14.77
N GLU A 70 -18.97 -0.83 15.10
CA GLU A 70 -17.70 -0.71 15.80
C GLU A 70 -16.63 -0.89 14.72
N PRO A 71 -15.55 -0.10 14.66
CA PRO A 71 -14.34 -0.66 14.10
C PRO A 71 -14.06 -1.94 14.90
N VAL A 72 -13.93 -3.03 14.16
CA VAL A 72 -13.64 -4.38 14.65
C VAL A 72 -12.84 -4.36 15.95
N SER A 73 -13.28 -5.15 16.93
CA SER A 73 -12.57 -5.45 18.17
C SER A 73 -11.04 -5.52 17.95
N GLY A 74 -10.31 -4.60 18.56
CA GLY A 74 -8.86 -4.42 18.35
C GLY A 74 -8.47 -2.98 18.02
N SER A 75 -9.43 -2.15 17.62
CA SER A 75 -9.32 -0.70 17.57
C SER A 75 -9.29 -0.13 19.00
N GLY A 76 -8.18 0.46 19.39
CA GLY A 76 -8.13 1.23 20.63
C GLY A 76 -9.04 2.47 20.56
N PRO A 77 -9.22 3.20 21.66
CA PRO A 77 -9.64 4.60 21.56
C PRO A 77 -8.69 5.36 20.60
N ASN A 78 -9.24 6.26 19.78
CA ASN A 78 -8.52 7.09 18.79
C ASN A 78 -8.09 6.40 17.48
N THR A 79 -8.75 5.32 17.05
CA THR A 79 -8.53 4.86 15.66
C THR A 79 -9.43 5.63 14.70
N HIS A 80 -8.81 6.26 13.71
CA HIS A 80 -9.49 7.05 12.70
C HIS A 80 -9.37 6.37 11.34
N PHE A 81 -10.37 6.53 10.48
CA PHE A 81 -10.31 6.04 9.11
C PHE A 81 -11.08 6.97 8.16
N ALA A 82 -10.80 6.86 6.86
CA ALA A 82 -11.58 7.56 5.86
C ALA A 82 -12.92 6.86 5.62
N LEU A 83 -14.03 7.59 5.83
CA LEU A 83 -15.38 7.09 5.58
C LEU A 83 -16.03 7.80 4.39
N LEU A 84 -16.51 7.00 3.43
CA LEU A 84 -17.46 7.40 2.39
C LEU A 84 -18.86 6.92 2.83
N SER A 85 -19.86 7.80 2.82
CA SER A 85 -21.19 7.47 3.34
C SER A 85 -22.28 8.13 2.51
N GLY A 86 -23.22 7.34 1.98
CA GLY A 86 -24.42 7.88 1.32
C GLY A 86 -25.16 8.86 2.23
N THR A 87 -25.66 9.98 1.69
CA THR A 87 -26.48 10.93 2.48
C THR A 87 -27.96 10.60 2.31
N THR A 88 -28.72 10.64 3.41
CA THR A 88 -30.13 10.25 3.46
C THR A 88 -31.13 11.33 3.03
N ASN A 89 -30.73 12.61 3.00
CA ASN A 89 -31.73 13.69 3.10
C ASN A 89 -31.95 14.54 1.84
N ASP A 90 -31.14 14.38 0.77
CA ASP A 90 -31.27 15.17 -0.47
C ASP A 90 -30.92 14.34 -1.71
N ILE A 91 -31.63 13.22 -1.92
CA ILE A 91 -31.25 12.21 -2.92
C ILE A 91 -31.57 12.69 -4.34
N ALA A 92 -30.55 13.17 -5.05
CA ALA A 92 -30.46 12.99 -6.49
C ALA A 92 -29.86 11.59 -6.75
N ASP A 93 -30.58 10.78 -7.52
CA ASP A 93 -30.23 9.41 -7.89
C ASP A 93 -28.76 9.24 -8.34
N GLY A 94 -28.15 8.10 -7.98
CA GLY A 94 -26.81 7.72 -8.47
C GLY A 94 -25.67 8.55 -7.91
N GLN A 95 -25.74 8.94 -6.63
CA GLN A 95 -24.64 9.66 -5.97
C GLN A 95 -23.36 8.85 -6.02
N VAL A 96 -22.30 9.52 -6.48
CA VAL A 96 -20.93 9.00 -6.49
C VAL A 96 -20.11 9.84 -5.53
N GLN A 97 -19.51 9.19 -4.54
CA GLN A 97 -18.55 9.80 -3.63
C GLN A 97 -17.18 9.24 -3.90
N THR A 98 -16.19 10.13 -3.92
CA THR A 98 -14.81 9.72 -4.11
C THR A 98 -13.90 10.33 -3.06
N ILE A 99 -12.88 9.56 -2.71
CA ILE A 99 -11.71 10.03 -1.96
C ILE A 99 -10.48 9.61 -2.75
N PHE A 100 -9.51 10.51 -2.85
CA PHE A 100 -8.26 10.20 -3.53
C PHE A 100 -7.06 10.90 -2.91
N GLN A 101 -5.89 10.30 -3.12
CA GLN A 101 -4.59 10.91 -2.87
C GLN A 101 -3.67 10.57 -4.03
N ASP A 102 -2.91 11.56 -4.47
CA ASP A 102 -1.78 11.36 -5.37
C ASP A 102 -0.54 11.01 -4.55
N THR A 103 0.19 9.98 -4.96
CA THR A 103 1.44 9.59 -4.33
C THR A 103 2.58 10.51 -4.78
N ALA A 104 3.62 10.61 -3.95
CA ALA A 104 4.92 11.06 -4.44
C ALA A 104 5.42 10.16 -5.59
N PHE A 105 6.34 10.68 -6.41
CA PHE A 105 6.98 9.90 -7.47
C PHE A 105 7.79 8.75 -6.88
N LEU A 106 7.50 7.52 -7.29
CA LEU A 106 8.20 6.33 -6.81
C LEU A 106 9.57 6.22 -7.47
N THR A 107 10.64 6.13 -6.66
CA THR A 107 12.00 5.91 -7.15
C THR A 107 12.42 4.44 -7.15
N THR A 108 11.65 3.60 -6.46
CA THR A 108 11.87 2.17 -6.26
C THR A 108 10.55 1.43 -6.45
N ASP A 109 10.63 0.18 -6.89
CA ASP A 109 9.46 -0.70 -6.89
C ASP A 109 9.01 -0.94 -5.45
N GLY A 110 7.76 -1.31 -5.23
CA GLY A 110 7.30 -1.69 -3.90
C GLY A 110 5.84 -2.09 -3.86
N THR A 111 5.38 -2.47 -2.67
CA THR A 111 4.02 -2.94 -2.46
C THR A 111 3.25 -1.91 -1.64
N LEU A 112 2.10 -1.47 -2.14
CA LEU A 112 1.11 -0.71 -1.39
C LEU A 112 0.13 -1.69 -0.74
N THR A 113 0.04 -1.67 0.59
CA THR A 113 -0.96 -2.40 1.36
C THR A 113 -1.93 -1.41 2.00
N PHE A 114 -3.21 -1.78 2.06
CA PHE A 114 -4.25 -1.00 2.74
C PHE A 114 -5.40 -1.89 3.18
N ARG A 115 -6.25 -1.34 4.04
CA ARG A 115 -7.47 -1.98 4.49
C ARG A 115 -8.70 -1.26 3.97
N TYR A 116 -9.74 -2.02 3.75
CA TYR A 116 -11.04 -1.49 3.35
C TYR A 116 -12.17 -2.30 3.97
N PHE A 117 -13.34 -1.67 4.06
CA PHE A 117 -14.60 -2.40 4.27
C PHE A 117 -15.69 -1.77 3.42
N PHE A 118 -16.72 -2.56 3.14
CA PHE A 118 -17.95 -2.10 2.53
C PHE A 118 -19.11 -2.72 3.28
N ASP A 119 -20.04 -1.88 3.71
CA ASP A 119 -21.28 -2.30 4.34
C ASP A 119 -22.43 -1.62 3.62
N SER A 120 -23.29 -2.45 3.04
CA SER A 120 -24.54 -2.01 2.45
C SER A 120 -25.66 -2.07 3.46
N ALA A 121 -26.42 -0.98 3.53
CA ALA A 121 -27.63 -0.92 4.33
C ALA A 121 -28.69 -1.95 3.90
N GLU A 122 -28.60 -2.46 2.67
CA GLU A 122 -29.55 -3.42 2.10
C GLU A 122 -28.82 -4.64 1.51
N PRO A 123 -29.13 -5.87 1.97
CA PRO A 123 -28.53 -7.10 1.43
C PRO A 123 -29.23 -7.61 0.16
N SER A 124 -30.25 -6.91 -0.37
CA SER A 124 -31.01 -7.40 -1.52
C SER A 124 -30.26 -7.16 -2.83
N SER A 125 -30.18 -8.20 -3.67
CA SER A 125 -29.38 -8.24 -4.90
C SER A 125 -29.90 -7.37 -6.05
N THR A 126 -31.03 -6.68 -5.86
CA THR A 126 -31.61 -5.75 -6.85
C THR A 126 -30.96 -4.36 -6.82
N TRP A 127 -30.11 -4.10 -5.82
CA TRP A 127 -29.44 -2.82 -5.64
C TRP A 127 -28.02 -2.88 -6.18
N ASN A 128 -27.61 -1.82 -6.87
CA ASN A 128 -26.31 -1.73 -7.53
C ASN A 128 -25.30 -0.92 -6.70
N ASP A 129 -25.47 -0.93 -5.38
CA ASP A 129 -24.54 -0.31 -4.44
C ASP A 129 -23.20 -1.01 -4.61
N SER A 130 -22.17 -0.19 -4.78
CA SER A 130 -20.83 -0.71 -4.99
C SER A 130 -19.79 0.22 -4.39
N PHE A 131 -18.75 -0.40 -3.89
CA PHE A 131 -17.53 0.27 -3.51
C PHE A 131 -16.41 -0.23 -4.40
N SER A 132 -15.62 0.69 -4.94
CA SER A 132 -14.47 0.37 -5.77
C SER A 132 -13.25 1.13 -5.33
N VAL A 133 -12.09 0.51 -5.49
CA VAL A 133 -10.80 1.16 -5.31
C VAL A 133 -9.97 0.92 -6.56
N GLN A 134 -9.41 1.99 -7.08
CA GLN A 134 -8.52 1.98 -8.23
C GLN A 134 -7.17 2.55 -7.81
N VAL A 135 -6.09 1.89 -8.22
CA VAL A 135 -4.72 2.34 -8.03
C VAL A 135 -4.04 2.33 -9.39
N GLY A 136 -3.49 3.47 -9.80
CA GLY A 136 -2.88 3.58 -11.12
C GLY A 136 -2.21 4.91 -11.38
N VAL A 137 -1.51 5.02 -12.51
CA VAL A 137 -0.90 6.27 -12.97
C VAL A 137 -2.00 7.21 -13.44
N TRP A 138 -2.12 8.35 -12.78
CA TRP A 138 -3.17 9.33 -13.08
C TRP A 138 -2.74 10.34 -14.13
N ASN A 139 -3.60 10.52 -15.15
CA ASN A 139 -3.45 11.58 -16.13
C ASN A 139 -4.42 12.72 -15.80
N SER A 140 -3.87 13.80 -15.25
CA SER A 140 -4.65 14.99 -14.90
C SER A 140 -5.24 15.72 -16.12
N GLY A 141 -4.62 15.58 -17.30
CA GLY A 141 -5.10 16.20 -18.54
C GLY A 141 -6.39 15.55 -19.08
N THR A 142 -6.57 14.25 -18.85
CA THR A 142 -7.78 13.50 -19.25
C THR A 142 -8.70 13.15 -18.09
N ASN A 143 -8.31 13.48 -16.86
CA ASN A 143 -9.01 13.11 -15.63
C ASN A 143 -9.31 11.61 -15.56
N SER A 144 -8.32 10.79 -15.91
CA SER A 144 -8.44 9.33 -15.99
C SER A 144 -7.13 8.64 -15.66
N PHE A 145 -7.18 7.34 -15.34
CA PHE A 145 -5.98 6.51 -15.27
C PHE A 145 -5.42 6.28 -16.67
N SER A 146 -4.12 6.51 -16.86
CA SER A 146 -3.39 6.14 -18.08
C SER A 146 -2.85 4.71 -18.02
N ASP A 147 -2.59 4.22 -16.80
CA ASP A 147 -2.19 2.85 -16.52
C ASP A 147 -2.77 2.42 -15.17
N LEU A 148 -3.43 1.27 -15.10
CA LEU A 148 -4.06 0.76 -13.88
C LEU A 148 -3.18 -0.34 -13.30
N ALA A 149 -2.65 -0.12 -12.10
CA ALA A 149 -1.92 -1.14 -11.35
C ALA A 149 -2.88 -2.16 -10.74
N ASP A 150 -4.01 -1.69 -10.18
CA ASP A 150 -5.08 -2.55 -9.68
C ASP A 150 -6.43 -1.82 -9.71
N SER A 151 -7.50 -2.60 -9.80
CA SER A 151 -8.87 -2.12 -9.69
C SER A 151 -9.73 -3.26 -9.17
N PHE A 152 -10.44 -3.01 -8.06
CA PHE A 152 -11.46 -3.95 -7.58
C PHE A 152 -12.77 -3.24 -7.29
N THR A 153 -13.83 -4.02 -7.28
CA THR A 153 -15.18 -3.56 -6.95
C THR A 153 -15.83 -4.62 -6.09
N VAL A 154 -16.39 -4.19 -4.96
CA VAL A 154 -17.29 -4.97 -4.13
C VAL A 154 -18.69 -4.49 -4.41
N ARG A 155 -19.59 -5.41 -4.74
CA ARG A 155 -21.01 -5.13 -4.92
C ARG A 155 -21.79 -5.88 -3.86
N VAL A 156 -22.94 -5.34 -3.48
CA VAL A 156 -23.88 -6.01 -2.57
C VAL A 156 -24.24 -7.41 -3.07
N SER A 157 -24.44 -7.56 -4.37
CA SER A 157 -24.74 -8.84 -5.01
C SER A 157 -23.66 -9.90 -4.78
N ASP A 158 -22.44 -9.49 -4.48
CA ASP A 158 -21.28 -10.36 -4.31
C ASP A 158 -21.07 -10.77 -2.84
N LEU A 159 -21.83 -10.17 -1.92
CA LEU A 159 -21.73 -10.43 -0.49
C LEU A 159 -22.57 -11.65 -0.11
N SER A 160 -21.93 -12.61 0.53
CA SER A 160 -22.58 -13.83 1.04
C SER A 160 -23.25 -13.64 2.40
N THR A 161 -23.02 -12.49 3.04
CA THR A 161 -23.54 -12.19 4.38
C THR A 161 -24.92 -11.53 4.28
N PRO A 162 -25.93 -12.01 5.04
CA PRO A 162 -27.23 -11.34 5.12
C PRO A 162 -27.15 -9.91 5.65
N SER A 163 -26.03 -9.51 6.24
CA SER A 163 -25.80 -8.16 6.76
C SER A 163 -25.28 -7.19 5.71
N GLY A 164 -24.88 -7.64 4.52
CA GLY A 164 -24.29 -6.76 3.50
C GLY A 164 -22.92 -6.18 3.91
N ASP A 165 -22.26 -6.78 4.90
CA ASP A 165 -20.98 -6.33 5.47
C ASP A 165 -19.84 -7.28 5.07
N THR A 166 -18.74 -6.73 4.58
CA THR A 166 -17.50 -7.45 4.28
C THR A 166 -16.61 -7.69 5.49
N GLY A 167 -16.77 -6.90 6.55
CA GLY A 167 -15.73 -6.65 7.54
C GLY A 167 -14.51 -5.95 6.91
N TRP A 168 -13.48 -5.71 7.73
CA TRP A 168 -12.20 -5.19 7.23
C TRP A 168 -11.43 -6.26 6.48
N LEU A 169 -11.12 -5.97 5.22
CA LEU A 169 -10.29 -6.77 4.33
C LEU A 169 -8.99 -6.03 4.04
N THR A 170 -7.93 -6.78 3.74
CA THR A 170 -6.62 -6.23 3.36
C THR A 170 -6.40 -6.44 1.87
N ARG A 171 -5.87 -5.42 1.19
CA ARG A 171 -5.46 -5.47 -0.21
C ARG A 171 -3.98 -5.09 -0.32
N SER A 172 -3.28 -5.74 -1.24
CA SER A 172 -1.90 -5.42 -1.60
C SER A 172 -1.79 -5.25 -3.11
N VAL A 173 -1.06 -4.24 -3.54
CA VAL A 173 -0.85 -3.87 -4.94
C VAL A 173 0.64 -3.63 -5.18
N GLU A 174 1.22 -4.30 -6.17
CA GLU A 174 2.60 -4.02 -6.59
C GLU A 174 2.63 -2.77 -7.46
N LEU A 175 3.52 -1.84 -7.12
CA LEU A 175 3.74 -0.59 -7.83
C LEU A 175 5.16 -0.56 -8.37
N ALA A 176 5.30 -0.14 -9.63
CA ALA A 176 6.60 0.00 -10.27
C ALA A 176 7.19 1.38 -9.99
N ALA A 177 8.52 1.43 -9.92
CA ALA A 177 9.27 2.68 -9.91
C ALA A 177 8.99 3.51 -11.17
N GLY A 178 9.28 4.80 -11.10
CA GLY A 178 9.28 5.70 -12.25
C GLY A 178 7.95 6.37 -12.55
N SER A 179 6.96 6.25 -11.65
CA SER A 179 5.63 6.85 -11.81
C SER A 179 5.13 7.48 -10.51
N SER A 180 4.19 8.42 -10.64
CA SER A 180 3.30 8.84 -9.55
C SER A 180 1.96 8.14 -9.73
N TYR A 181 1.43 7.59 -8.64
CA TYR A 181 0.16 6.88 -8.64
C TYR A 181 -0.93 7.72 -8.00
N ARG A 182 -2.18 7.43 -8.32
CA ARG A 182 -3.36 7.87 -7.58
C ARG A 182 -4.05 6.67 -6.99
N ILE A 183 -4.44 6.81 -5.73
CA ILE A 183 -5.38 5.92 -5.07
C ILE A 183 -6.74 6.62 -5.16
N LEU A 184 -7.75 5.95 -5.71
CA LEU A 184 -9.11 6.47 -5.85
C LEU A 184 -10.10 5.46 -5.28
N GLY A 185 -10.67 5.78 -4.11
CA GLY A 185 -11.84 5.10 -3.56
C GLY A 185 -13.12 5.74 -4.09
N THR A 186 -14.06 4.93 -4.56
CA THR A 186 -15.35 5.39 -5.09
C THR A 186 -16.49 4.56 -4.53
N LEU A 187 -17.40 5.22 -3.83
CA LEU A 187 -18.68 4.67 -3.39
C LEU A 187 -19.77 5.12 -4.35
N VAL A 188 -20.51 4.16 -4.90
CA VAL A 188 -21.72 4.39 -5.70
C VAL A 188 -22.89 3.83 -4.92
N ASN A 189 -23.83 4.70 -4.54
CA ASN A 189 -25.10 4.28 -3.96
C ASN A 189 -26.12 4.13 -5.09
N ALA A 190 -26.84 3.01 -5.12
CA ALA A 190 -27.93 2.82 -6.05
C ALA A 190 -29.10 3.74 -5.71
N SER A 191 -29.86 4.06 -6.76
CA SER A 191 -30.96 5.00 -6.74
C SER A 191 -32.01 4.62 -5.69
N PHE A 192 -32.44 5.61 -4.91
CA PHE A 192 -33.61 5.47 -4.04
C PHE A 192 -34.88 5.66 -4.89
N SER A 193 -35.45 4.57 -5.41
CA SER A 193 -36.84 4.63 -5.88
C SER A 193 -37.73 4.60 -4.64
N GLY A 194 -38.18 5.78 -4.19
CA GLY A 194 -38.88 5.98 -2.91
C GLY A 194 -40.25 5.33 -2.76
N LEU A 195 -40.55 4.27 -3.52
CA LEU A 195 -41.81 3.56 -3.54
C LEU A 195 -41.72 2.12 -3.01
N GLU A 196 -40.53 1.53 -2.86
CA GLU A 196 -40.40 0.11 -2.47
C GLU A 196 -40.25 -0.12 -0.95
N HIS A 197 -39.93 0.91 -0.18
CA HIS A 197 -39.68 0.81 1.26
C HIS A 197 -40.87 1.29 2.08
N GLY A 198 -41.98 0.54 1.99
CA GLY A 198 -43.18 0.79 2.78
C GLY A 198 -42.95 0.61 4.30
N GLY A 199 -42.45 1.64 4.98
CA GLY A 199 -42.54 1.75 6.44
C GLY A 199 -41.25 2.06 7.22
N ILE A 200 -40.13 2.33 6.56
CA ILE A 200 -38.87 2.74 7.23
C ILE A 200 -38.55 4.17 6.77
N GLY A 201 -38.16 5.05 7.70
CA GLY A 201 -37.97 6.47 7.42
C GLY A 201 -36.84 6.72 6.42
N SER A 202 -36.88 7.85 5.72
CA SER A 202 -35.87 8.31 4.74
C SER A 202 -34.46 8.42 5.31
N ASP A 203 -34.32 8.44 6.64
CA ASP A 203 -33.08 8.80 7.35
C ASP A 203 -32.21 7.58 7.71
N ASP A 204 -32.58 6.38 7.22
CA ASP A 204 -32.11 5.10 7.78
C ASP A 204 -31.31 4.21 6.79
N PHE A 205 -31.10 4.63 5.54
CA PHE A 205 -30.46 3.79 4.50
C PHE A 205 -29.24 4.44 3.88
N THR A 206 -28.05 4.03 4.32
CA THR A 206 -26.79 4.49 3.75
C THR A 206 -25.81 3.34 3.63
N SER A 207 -25.42 3.00 2.40
CA SER A 207 -24.22 2.21 2.19
C SER A 207 -23.01 3.06 2.52
N ILE A 208 -22.01 2.42 3.09
CA ILE A 208 -20.78 3.08 3.50
C ILE A 208 -19.57 2.24 3.11
N ALA A 209 -18.45 2.92 2.92
CA ALA A 209 -17.17 2.28 2.68
C ALA A 209 -16.09 2.97 3.50
N GLY A 210 -15.20 2.16 4.08
CA GLY A 210 -14.03 2.65 4.79
C GLY A 210 -12.74 2.32 4.07
N LEU A 211 -11.76 3.20 4.22
CA LEU A 211 -10.39 3.02 3.77
C LEU A 211 -9.43 3.39 4.91
N ASP A 212 -8.41 2.57 5.11
CA ASP A 212 -7.49 2.74 6.23
C ASP A 212 -6.13 2.05 6.00
N ASP A 213 -5.16 2.32 6.89
CA ASP A 213 -3.88 1.62 7.00
C ASP A 213 -3.09 1.56 5.69
N PHE A 214 -3.05 2.66 4.92
CA PHE A 214 -2.23 2.71 3.71
C PHE A 214 -0.73 2.74 4.07
N VAL A 215 -0.03 1.68 3.69
CA VAL A 215 1.40 1.49 3.93
C VAL A 215 2.07 1.10 2.62
N PHE A 216 3.06 1.89 2.19
CA PHE A 216 3.94 1.50 1.09
C PHE A 216 5.23 0.89 1.65
N THR A 217 5.61 -0.27 1.14
CA THR A 217 6.86 -0.95 1.48
C THR A 217 7.71 -1.05 0.22
N GLU A 218 8.88 -0.41 0.22
CA GLU A 218 9.84 -0.55 -0.87
C GLU A 218 10.25 -2.02 -1.05
N ALA A 219 10.36 -2.45 -2.31
CA ALA A 219 10.95 -3.72 -2.63
C ALA A 219 12.40 -3.72 -2.14
N PRO A 220 12.88 -4.81 -1.52
CA PRO A 220 14.29 -4.89 -1.15
C PRO A 220 15.15 -4.69 -2.40
N PRO A 221 16.26 -3.93 -2.31
CA PRO A 221 17.11 -3.71 -3.46
C PRO A 221 17.50 -5.08 -4.02
N ALA A 222 17.39 -5.24 -5.33
CA ALA A 222 17.77 -6.48 -5.99
C ALA A 222 19.17 -6.85 -5.51
N VAL A 223 19.28 -7.92 -4.73
CA VAL A 223 20.57 -8.42 -4.27
C VAL A 223 21.32 -8.72 -5.55
N PRO A 224 22.45 -8.02 -5.85
CA PRO A 224 23.20 -8.33 -7.04
C PRO A 224 23.47 -9.82 -6.98
N GLU A 225 22.92 -10.58 -7.94
CA GLU A 225 23.21 -12.00 -8.00
C GLU A 225 24.73 -12.07 -7.87
N PRO A 226 25.26 -12.78 -6.85
CA PRO A 226 26.69 -12.84 -6.62
C PRO A 226 27.25 -13.25 -7.96
N THR A 227 27.86 -12.28 -8.66
CA THR A 227 28.19 -12.42 -10.07
C THR A 227 29.01 -13.68 -10.07
N SER A 228 28.44 -14.78 -10.53
CA SER A 228 28.99 -16.08 -10.13
C SER A 228 30.38 -16.19 -10.75
N MET A 229 30.59 -15.43 -11.83
CA MET A 229 31.89 -15.02 -12.37
C MET A 229 32.83 -14.28 -11.41
N THR A 230 32.44 -13.26 -10.65
CA THR A 230 33.35 -12.56 -9.74
C THR A 230 33.80 -13.47 -8.59
N LEU A 231 32.91 -14.27 -8.02
CA LEU A 231 33.29 -15.28 -7.02
C LEU A 231 34.09 -16.43 -7.64
N LEU A 232 33.76 -16.88 -8.85
CA LEU A 232 34.51 -17.88 -9.62
C LEU A 232 35.91 -17.37 -10.01
N LEU A 233 36.03 -16.12 -10.42
CA LEU A 233 37.29 -15.46 -10.80
C LEU A 233 38.15 -15.22 -9.56
N ALA A 234 37.55 -14.75 -8.46
CA ALA A 234 38.25 -14.62 -7.18
C ALA A 234 38.74 -15.99 -6.67
N GLY A 235 37.88 -17.02 -6.71
CA GLY A 235 38.23 -18.39 -6.34
C GLY A 235 39.32 -18.98 -7.25
N GLY A 236 39.21 -18.77 -8.56
CA GLY A 236 40.19 -19.21 -9.56
C GLY A 236 41.54 -18.53 -9.41
N ALA A 237 41.57 -17.22 -9.18
CA ALA A 237 42.80 -16.46 -8.94
C ALA A 237 43.49 -16.90 -7.65
N ILE A 238 42.74 -17.09 -6.56
CA ILE A 238 43.26 -17.64 -5.30
C ILE A 238 43.82 -19.05 -5.54
N GLY A 239 43.10 -19.90 -6.27
CA GLY A 239 43.54 -21.25 -6.64
C GLY A 239 44.86 -21.25 -7.43
N LEU A 240 45.01 -20.37 -8.42
CA LEU A 240 46.24 -20.22 -9.20
C LEU A 240 47.42 -19.75 -8.35
N VAL A 241 47.23 -18.77 -7.47
CA VAL A 241 48.27 -18.27 -6.56
C VAL A 241 48.72 -19.37 -5.58
N LEU A 242 47.79 -20.13 -5.02
CA LEU A 242 48.11 -21.26 -4.14
C LEU A 242 48.86 -22.37 -4.89
N ARG A 243 48.47 -22.67 -6.13
CA ARG A 243 49.15 -23.65 -6.99
C ARG A 243 50.58 -23.21 -7.32
N ALA A 244 50.79 -21.95 -7.69
CA ALA A 244 52.11 -21.39 -7.97
C ALA A 244 53.04 -21.45 -6.74
N ARG A 245 52.52 -21.10 -5.56
CA ARG A 245 53.26 -21.22 -4.29
C ARG A 245 53.66 -22.64 -3.95
N ARG A 246 52.80 -23.63 -4.23
CA ARG A 246 53.11 -25.05 -3.98
C ARG A 246 54.25 -25.54 -4.88
N LYS A 247 54.25 -25.17 -6.16
CA LYS A 247 55.35 -25.50 -7.10
C LYS A 247 56.68 -24.86 -6.68
N ALA A 248 56.68 -23.61 -6.26
CA ALA A 248 57.91 -22.92 -5.83
C ALA A 248 58.59 -23.57 -4.60
N LYS A 249 57.81 -24.20 -3.70
CA LYS A 249 58.35 -24.96 -2.56
C LYS A 249 58.93 -26.33 -2.94
N GLN A 250 58.60 -26.86 -4.11
CA GLN A 250 59.04 -28.18 -4.56
C GLN A 250 60.23 -28.11 -5.52
N ALA A 251 60.72 -26.92 -5.88
CA ALA A 251 61.88 -26.78 -6.74
C ALA A 251 63.15 -27.22 -5.99
N PRO A 252 63.96 -28.16 -6.54
CA PRO A 252 65.21 -28.58 -5.93
C PRO A 252 66.20 -27.41 -5.86
N PRO A 253 67.06 -27.35 -4.82
CA PRO A 253 68.08 -26.32 -4.73
C PRO A 253 69.00 -26.38 -5.95
N SER A 254 69.23 -25.24 -6.59
CA SER A 254 70.20 -25.15 -7.69
C SER A 254 71.59 -25.44 -7.14
N GLU A 255 72.19 -26.54 -7.58
CA GLU A 255 73.60 -26.81 -7.32
C GLU A 255 74.44 -25.73 -8.01
N SER A 256 75.17 -24.97 -7.20
CA SER A 256 76.16 -23.97 -7.59
C SER A 256 77.54 -24.44 -7.19
#